data_AF-A0A507BFT6-F1
#
_entry.id   AF-A0A507BFT6-F1
#
_cell.length_a   1.000
_cell.length_b   1.000
_cell.length_c   1.000
_cell.angle_alpha   90.00
_cell.angle_beta   90.00
_cell.angle_gamma   90.00
#
_symmetry.space_group_name_H-M   'P 1'
#
loop_
_entity.id
_entity.type
_entity.pdbx_description
1 polymer ?
#
loop_
_entity_poly.entity_id
_entity_poly.type
_entity_poly.pdbx_seq_one_letter_code
_entity_poly.pdbx_strand_id
1 'polypeptide(L)'
;MPNNSPRPDSPPQPDSPPQPNFARISSALTDLSQELPHIANLPSQQRLLEQILKELTAIKDDVAGIKGEVTTINNRLAHTQNDILTINNRLAHTQNDILTINNRLLYSETRAKNDRIRTTNAHRLATDQVDANLSPLLDLRTGHPIANCPTTVVDLNGLTGGEAGVILEALDIELPQTAAHKKEQAHDAAFDPDELAAARRWRETFKITNIPSGSTTYARSSGPGGQHVNKTESKAITSWSVSELIANLPRLLHGALRSSKYYTVRNDSLSIQAQTQRTRTANAEENRQKLFEELCNIYRDTVPNESSPDKAKKYEALEKRANENRVKTKKQQASKKSFRKGGGSHDY
;
A
#
# COMPACT_ATOMS: atom_id res chain seq x y z
N MET A 1 -12.81 161.13 -41.94
CA MET A 1 -11.55 161.33 -41.19
C MET A 1 -10.86 159.97 -41.10
N PRO A 2 -9.53 159.90 -41.29
CA PRO A 2 -8.89 158.95 -42.21
C PRO A 2 -7.96 157.94 -41.52
N ASN A 3 -7.50 156.89 -42.21
CA ASN A 3 -6.05 156.70 -42.43
C ASN A 3 -5.72 155.59 -43.46
N ASN A 4 -4.53 155.70 -44.05
CA ASN A 4 -4.05 155.08 -45.27
C ASN A 4 -3.09 153.88 -45.00
N SER A 5 -3.01 152.98 -45.99
CA SER A 5 -1.89 152.05 -46.34
C SER A 5 -1.65 150.76 -45.51
N PRO A 6 -0.97 149.71 -46.05
CA PRO A 6 -0.61 149.35 -47.44
C PRO A 6 -1.02 147.89 -47.86
N ARG A 7 -1.01 147.57 -49.17
CA ARG A 7 -1.25 146.20 -49.73
C ARG A 7 -0.07 145.25 -49.50
N PRO A 8 -0.32 143.95 -49.22
CA PRO A 8 0.55 142.90 -49.74
C PRO A 8 -0.16 141.59 -50.19
N ASP A 9 0.50 140.93 -51.15
CA ASP A 9 0.61 139.51 -51.52
C ASP A 9 -0.61 138.59 -51.73
N SER A 10 -0.61 137.95 -52.91
CA SER A 10 -1.48 136.85 -53.33
C SER A 10 -1.28 135.60 -52.45
N PRO A 11 -2.34 134.96 -51.93
CA PRO A 11 -2.21 133.71 -51.17
C PRO A 11 -1.86 132.49 -52.06
N PRO A 12 -1.20 131.47 -51.50
CA PRO A 12 -0.67 130.31 -52.22
C PRO A 12 -1.76 129.31 -52.64
N GLN A 13 -1.56 128.62 -53.77
CA GLN A 13 -2.41 127.48 -54.16
C GLN A 13 -2.35 126.37 -53.09
N PRO A 14 -3.50 125.75 -52.73
CA PRO A 14 -3.52 124.67 -51.76
C PRO A 14 -2.82 123.41 -52.30
N ASP A 15 -2.06 122.74 -51.41
CA ASP A 15 -1.31 121.53 -51.69
C ASP A 15 -2.19 120.40 -52.25
N SER A 16 -1.68 119.76 -53.32
CA SER A 16 -2.31 118.58 -53.91
C SER A 16 -2.31 117.42 -52.90
N PRO A 17 -3.39 116.63 -52.80
CA PRO A 17 -3.47 115.52 -51.84
C PRO A 17 -2.35 114.48 -52.09
N PRO A 18 -1.90 113.78 -51.03
CA PRO A 18 -0.80 112.82 -51.13
C PRO A 18 -1.13 111.70 -52.12
N GLN A 19 -0.20 111.45 -53.05
CA GLN A 19 -0.37 110.41 -54.06
C GLN A 19 -0.09 109.01 -53.49
N PRO A 20 -0.83 107.98 -53.95
CA PRO A 20 -0.61 106.61 -53.52
C PRO A 20 0.78 106.09 -53.92
N ASN A 21 1.40 105.28 -53.05
CA ASN A 21 2.70 104.66 -53.31
C ASN A 21 2.55 103.38 -54.14
N PHE A 22 2.58 103.54 -55.47
CA PHE A 22 2.41 102.44 -56.42
C PHE A 22 3.53 101.37 -56.35
N ALA A 23 4.72 101.70 -55.87
CA ALA A 23 5.81 100.72 -55.73
C ALA A 23 5.50 99.69 -54.62
N ARG A 24 4.99 100.16 -53.47
CA ARG A 24 4.50 99.27 -52.40
C ARG A 24 3.32 98.42 -52.86
N ILE A 25 2.41 99.01 -53.62
CA ILE A 25 1.24 98.30 -54.17
C ILE A 25 1.68 97.21 -55.15
N SER A 26 2.64 97.51 -56.03
CA SER A 26 3.19 96.54 -56.99
C SER A 26 3.89 95.37 -56.31
N SER A 27 4.68 95.63 -55.25
CA SER A 27 5.31 94.58 -54.45
C SER A 27 4.26 93.68 -53.79
N ALA A 28 3.26 94.26 -53.12
CA ALA A 28 2.20 93.50 -52.47
C ALA A 28 1.38 92.66 -53.46
N LEU A 29 1.11 93.18 -54.66
CA LEU A 29 0.47 92.43 -55.75
C LEU A 29 1.33 91.29 -56.27
N THR A 30 2.66 91.46 -56.30
CA THR A 30 3.60 90.42 -56.71
C THR A 30 3.64 89.30 -55.67
N ASP A 31 3.68 89.64 -54.38
CA ASP A 31 3.64 88.68 -53.29
C ASP A 31 2.31 87.90 -53.29
N LEU A 32 1.18 88.59 -53.47
CA LEU A 32 -0.14 87.97 -53.65
C LEU A 32 -0.21 87.04 -54.86
N SER A 33 0.42 87.41 -55.97
CA SER A 33 0.52 86.59 -57.17
C SER A 33 1.27 85.28 -56.93
N GLN A 34 2.29 85.28 -56.06
CA GLN A 34 3.02 84.07 -55.70
C GLN A 34 2.27 83.15 -54.72
N GLU A 35 1.38 83.70 -53.89
CA GLU A 35 0.56 82.93 -52.94
C GLU A 35 -0.71 82.31 -53.57
N LEU A 36 -1.27 82.94 -54.61
CA LEU A 36 -2.48 82.46 -55.30
C LEU A 36 -2.39 81.01 -55.82
N PRO A 37 -1.27 80.54 -56.41
CA PRO A 37 -1.09 79.14 -56.81
C PRO A 37 -1.15 78.15 -55.64
N HIS A 38 -0.67 78.54 -54.45
CA HIS A 38 -0.75 77.70 -53.25
C HIS A 38 -2.21 77.53 -52.80
N ILE A 39 -3.00 78.61 -52.87
CA ILE A 39 -4.44 78.60 -52.59
C ILE A 39 -5.21 77.77 -53.64
N ALA A 40 -4.82 77.85 -54.91
CA ALA A 40 -5.44 77.08 -55.98
C ALA A 40 -5.28 75.55 -55.81
N ASN A 41 -4.27 75.09 -55.07
CA ASN A 41 -3.96 73.67 -54.85
C ASN A 41 -4.59 73.09 -53.56
N LEU A 42 -5.21 73.92 -52.71
CA LEU A 42 -5.91 73.47 -51.50
C LEU A 42 -7.03 72.45 -51.77
N PRO A 43 -7.90 72.64 -52.78
CA PRO A 43 -9.00 71.69 -53.04
C PRO A 43 -8.53 70.29 -53.43
N SER A 44 -7.41 70.18 -54.16
CA SER A 44 -6.77 68.90 -54.51
C SER A 44 -6.20 68.22 -53.27
N GLN A 45 -5.53 68.97 -52.39
CA GLN A 45 -5.03 68.44 -51.11
C GLN A 45 -6.18 67.97 -50.20
N GLN A 46 -7.29 68.71 -50.16
CA GLN A 46 -8.48 68.34 -49.41
C GLN A 46 -9.10 67.03 -49.91
N ARG A 47 -9.23 66.84 -51.23
CA ARG A 47 -9.70 65.58 -51.82
C ARG A 47 -8.81 64.39 -51.49
N LEU A 48 -7.49 64.59 -51.48
CA LEU A 48 -6.53 63.54 -51.13
C LEU A 48 -6.66 63.15 -49.64
N LEU A 49 -6.83 64.14 -48.76
CA LEU A 49 -7.10 63.91 -47.33
C LEU A 49 -8.42 63.17 -47.11
N GLU A 50 -9.49 63.53 -47.82
CA GLU A 50 -10.79 62.84 -47.76
C GLU A 50 -10.66 61.38 -48.21
N GLN A 51 -9.88 61.12 -49.27
CA GLN A 51 -9.60 59.76 -49.75
C GLN A 51 -8.81 58.93 -48.71
N ILE A 52 -7.76 59.50 -48.12
CA ILE A 52 -6.99 58.85 -47.05
C ILE A 52 -7.90 58.52 -45.86
N LEU A 53 -8.77 59.46 -45.48
CA LEU A 53 -9.68 59.27 -44.35
C LEU A 53 -10.66 58.12 -44.62
N LYS A 54 -11.15 58.01 -45.86
CA LYS A 54 -12.00 56.89 -46.30
C LYS A 54 -11.27 55.54 -46.24
N GLU A 55 -10.02 55.49 -46.68
CA GLU A 55 -9.20 54.26 -46.61
C GLU A 55 -8.90 53.88 -45.16
N LEU A 56 -8.59 54.84 -44.29
CA LEU A 56 -8.41 54.60 -42.86
C LEU A 56 -9.67 54.07 -42.19
N THR A 57 -10.86 54.56 -42.58
CA THR A 57 -12.13 54.00 -42.08
C THR A 57 -12.36 52.56 -42.54
N ALA A 58 -12.05 52.24 -43.80
CA ALA A 58 -12.15 50.87 -44.30
C ALA A 58 -11.20 49.92 -43.56
N ILE A 59 -9.93 50.33 -43.38
CA ILE A 59 -8.94 49.55 -42.62
C ILE A 59 -9.41 49.32 -41.18
N LYS A 60 -10.00 50.32 -40.54
CA LYS A 60 -10.55 50.18 -39.18
C LYS A 60 -11.64 49.11 -39.11
N ASP A 61 -12.52 49.08 -40.11
CA ASP A 61 -13.60 48.09 -40.20
C ASP A 61 -13.05 46.68 -40.46
N ASP A 62 -12.06 46.54 -41.35
CA ASP A 62 -11.35 45.27 -41.60
C ASP A 62 -10.66 44.75 -40.32
N VAL A 63 -9.98 45.63 -39.58
CA VAL A 63 -9.35 45.29 -38.29
C VAL A 63 -10.39 44.85 -37.26
N ALA A 64 -11.57 45.48 -37.25
CA ALA A 64 -12.67 45.05 -36.39
C ALA A 64 -13.20 43.65 -36.79
N GLY A 65 -13.27 43.36 -38.10
CA GLY A 65 -13.60 42.04 -38.64
C GLY A 65 -12.60 40.97 -38.19
N ILE A 66 -11.30 41.22 -38.40
CA ILE A 66 -10.21 40.32 -37.97
C ILE A 66 -10.29 40.04 -36.47
N LYS A 67 -10.58 41.04 -35.64
CA LYS A 67 -10.76 40.85 -34.20
C LYS A 67 -11.91 39.88 -33.88
N GLY A 68 -13.01 39.94 -34.63
CA GLY A 68 -14.14 39.01 -34.52
C GLY A 68 -13.76 37.57 -34.90
N GLU A 69 -13.01 37.40 -35.99
CA GLU A 69 -12.51 36.10 -36.43
C GLU A 69 -11.55 35.49 -35.41
N VAL A 70 -10.60 36.29 -34.89
CA VAL A 70 -9.66 35.86 -33.84
C VAL A 70 -10.42 35.42 -32.59
N THR A 71 -11.47 36.14 -32.20
CA THR A 71 -12.32 35.75 -31.06
C THR A 71 -12.99 34.39 -31.31
N THR A 72 -13.49 34.17 -32.52
CA THR A 72 -14.10 32.90 -32.92
C THR A 72 -13.09 31.75 -32.91
N ILE A 73 -11.87 31.98 -33.41
CA ILE A 73 -10.77 31.01 -33.38
C ILE A 73 -10.41 30.65 -31.94
N ASN A 74 -10.30 31.64 -31.06
CA ASN A 74 -10.00 31.41 -29.64
C ASN A 74 -11.06 30.54 -28.96
N ASN A 75 -12.34 30.78 -29.25
CA ASN A 75 -13.42 29.95 -28.71
C ASN A 75 -13.36 28.50 -29.22
N ARG A 76 -13.06 28.32 -30.52
CA ARG A 76 -12.86 26.97 -31.10
C ARG A 76 -11.66 26.27 -30.49
N LEU A 77 -10.55 26.99 -30.29
CA LEU A 77 -9.35 26.46 -29.64
C LEU A 77 -9.62 26.03 -28.20
N ALA A 78 -10.41 26.79 -27.45
CA ALA A 78 -10.82 26.40 -26.11
C ALA A 78 -11.65 25.10 -26.12
N HIS A 79 -12.54 24.94 -27.11
CA HIS A 79 -13.31 23.71 -27.25
C HIS A 79 -12.43 22.50 -27.59
N THR A 80 -11.51 22.64 -28.55
CA THR A 80 -10.59 21.56 -28.90
C THR A 80 -9.65 21.18 -27.75
N GLN A 81 -9.23 22.15 -26.93
CA GLN A 81 -8.50 21.88 -25.69
C GLN A 81 -9.30 20.99 -24.72
N ASN A 82 -10.60 21.28 -24.56
CA ASN A 82 -11.48 20.46 -23.72
C ASN A 82 -11.68 19.04 -24.27
N ASP A 83 -11.81 18.89 -25.60
CA ASP A 83 -11.90 17.59 -26.26
C ASP A 83 -10.62 16.77 -26.04
N ILE A 84 -9.45 17.40 -26.17
CA ILE A 84 -8.15 16.76 -25.91
C ILE A 84 -8.06 16.29 -24.45
N LEU A 85 -8.50 17.11 -23.48
CA LEU A 85 -8.55 16.70 -22.07
C LEU A 85 -9.45 15.48 -21.87
N THR A 86 -10.60 15.44 -22.53
CA THR A 86 -11.53 14.31 -22.47
C THR A 86 -10.91 13.03 -23.06
N ILE A 87 -10.21 13.15 -24.19
CA ILE A 87 -9.49 12.03 -24.82
C ILE A 87 -8.39 11.50 -23.88
N ASN A 88 -7.62 12.39 -23.26
CA ASN A 88 -6.55 12.01 -22.33
C ASN A 88 -7.09 11.23 -21.13
N ASN A 89 -8.22 11.66 -20.56
CA ASN A 89 -8.87 10.94 -19.46
C ASN A 89 -9.34 9.54 -19.89
N ARG A 90 -9.94 9.42 -21.09
CA ARG A 90 -10.34 8.13 -21.65
C ARG A 90 -9.13 7.22 -21.90
N LEU A 91 -8.03 7.78 -22.40
CA LEU A 91 -6.79 7.04 -22.63
C LEU A 91 -6.22 6.49 -21.32
N ALA A 92 -6.24 7.27 -20.25
CA ALA A 92 -5.81 6.82 -18.92
C ALA A 92 -6.67 5.66 -18.39
N HIS A 93 -7.99 5.70 -18.59
CA HIS A 93 -8.87 4.58 -18.24
C HIS A 93 -8.54 3.32 -19.05
N THR A 94 -8.40 3.45 -20.38
CA THR A 94 -8.01 2.33 -21.24
C THR A 94 -6.67 1.73 -20.84
N GLN A 95 -5.68 2.53 -20.45
CA GLN A 95 -4.40 2.04 -19.96
C GLN A 95 -4.56 1.20 -18.68
N ASN A 96 -5.38 1.63 -17.73
CA ASN A 96 -5.66 0.87 -16.51
C ASN A 96 -6.40 -0.45 -16.80
N ASP A 97 -7.34 -0.43 -17.75
CA ASP A 97 -8.06 -1.63 -18.18
C ASP A 97 -7.09 -2.65 -18.82
N ILE A 98 -6.19 -2.17 -19.69
CA ILE A 98 -5.14 -3.00 -20.30
C ILE A 98 -4.23 -3.62 -19.23
N LEU A 99 -3.79 -2.84 -18.24
CA LEU A 99 -2.98 -3.37 -17.13
C LEU A 99 -3.73 -4.45 -16.34
N THR A 100 -5.03 -4.25 -16.09
CA THR A 100 -5.87 -5.24 -15.40
C THR A 100 -6.01 -6.51 -16.22
N ILE A 101 -6.21 -6.40 -17.53
CA ILE A 101 -6.29 -7.54 -18.45
C ILE A 101 -4.96 -8.30 -18.46
N ASN A 102 -3.83 -7.61 -18.59
CA ASN A 102 -2.50 -8.22 -18.60
C ASN A 102 -2.23 -9.02 -17.32
N ASN A 103 -2.55 -8.45 -16.15
CA ASN A 103 -2.40 -9.14 -14.87
C ASN A 103 -3.28 -10.40 -14.79
N ARG A 104 -4.52 -10.34 -15.28
CA ARG A 104 -5.42 -11.50 -15.32
C ARG A 104 -4.94 -12.58 -16.29
N LEU A 105 -4.42 -12.18 -17.44
CA LEU A 105 -3.87 -13.10 -18.43
C LEU A 105 -2.66 -13.83 -17.84
N LEU A 106 -1.70 -13.10 -17.27
CA LEU A 106 -0.52 -13.66 -16.60
C LEU A 106 -0.93 -14.67 -15.52
N TYR A 107 -1.88 -14.31 -14.66
CA TYR A 107 -2.38 -15.21 -13.62
C TYR A 107 -2.97 -16.50 -14.23
N SER A 108 -3.79 -16.38 -15.28
CA SER A 108 -4.43 -17.53 -15.93
C SER A 108 -3.43 -18.46 -16.61
N GLU A 109 -2.44 -17.89 -17.31
CA GLU A 109 -1.39 -18.66 -17.98
C GLU A 109 -0.49 -19.36 -16.99
N THR A 110 -0.12 -18.67 -15.91
CA THR A 110 0.72 -19.23 -14.84
C THR A 110 0.00 -20.35 -14.11
N ARG A 111 -1.30 -20.19 -13.83
CA ARG A 111 -2.13 -21.27 -13.28
C ARG A 111 -2.11 -22.51 -14.18
N ALA A 112 -2.32 -22.34 -15.49
CA ALA A 112 -2.29 -23.45 -16.44
C ALA A 112 -0.91 -24.13 -16.50
N LYS A 113 0.19 -23.37 -16.41
CA LYS A 113 1.55 -23.92 -16.31
C LYS A 113 1.74 -24.74 -15.03
N ASN A 114 1.28 -24.22 -13.90
CA ASN A 114 1.34 -24.93 -12.62
C ASN A 114 0.55 -26.24 -12.65
N ASP A 115 -0.62 -26.28 -13.27
CA ASP A 115 -1.40 -27.51 -13.41
C ASP A 115 -0.63 -28.58 -14.21
N ARG A 116 0.08 -28.17 -15.26
CA ARG A 116 0.97 -29.08 -16.01
C ARG A 116 2.13 -29.57 -15.14
N ILE A 117 2.80 -28.66 -14.42
CA ILE A 117 3.92 -29.01 -13.52
C ILE A 117 3.46 -30.00 -12.45
N ARG A 118 2.28 -29.79 -11.84
CA ARG A 118 1.70 -30.70 -10.84
C ARG A 118 1.47 -32.09 -11.42
N THR A 119 0.89 -32.19 -12.61
CA THR A 119 0.67 -33.48 -13.28
C THR A 119 2.00 -34.18 -13.56
N THR A 120 3.01 -33.46 -14.08
CA THR A 120 4.34 -34.02 -14.33
C THR A 120 5.03 -34.47 -13.04
N ASN A 121 5.01 -33.66 -11.99
CA ASN A 121 5.60 -34.01 -10.69
C ASN A 121 4.88 -35.21 -10.07
N ALA A 122 3.55 -35.29 -10.16
CA ALA A 122 2.77 -36.44 -9.68
C ALA A 122 3.17 -37.75 -10.38
N HIS A 123 3.37 -37.73 -11.70
CA HIS A 123 3.86 -38.90 -12.42
C HIS A 123 5.25 -39.34 -11.96
N ARG A 124 6.18 -38.39 -11.73
CA ARG A 124 7.54 -38.68 -11.23
C ARG A 124 7.52 -39.28 -9.83
N LEU A 125 6.68 -38.75 -8.95
CA LEU A 125 6.50 -39.27 -7.58
C LEU A 125 5.92 -40.69 -7.58
N ALA A 126 5.02 -41.00 -8.52
CA ALA A 126 4.43 -42.32 -8.65
C ALA A 126 5.39 -43.39 -9.20
N THR A 127 6.57 -43.00 -9.73
CA THR A 127 7.54 -43.94 -10.32
C THR A 127 8.56 -44.48 -9.32
N ASP A 128 8.39 -44.23 -8.00
CA ASP A 128 9.25 -44.70 -6.90
C ASP A 128 10.76 -44.39 -7.06
N GLN A 129 11.09 -43.38 -7.86
CA GLN A 129 12.45 -42.85 -7.92
C GLN A 129 12.72 -41.96 -6.70
N VAL A 130 13.54 -42.48 -5.78
CA VAL A 130 13.94 -41.80 -4.52
C VAL A 130 14.61 -40.43 -4.79
N ASP A 131 15.19 -40.24 -5.98
CA ASP A 131 15.86 -39.01 -6.41
C ASP A 131 15.07 -38.21 -7.48
N ALA A 132 13.75 -38.38 -7.54
CA ALA A 132 12.92 -37.68 -8.52
C ALA A 132 13.04 -36.15 -8.39
N ASN A 133 13.66 -35.52 -9.38
CA ASN A 133 13.77 -34.06 -9.48
C ASN A 133 12.39 -33.46 -9.85
N LEU A 134 11.83 -32.67 -8.94
CA LEU A 134 10.55 -31.98 -9.07
C LEU A 134 10.78 -30.60 -9.69
N SER A 135 9.94 -30.24 -10.64
CA SER A 135 9.96 -28.89 -11.20
C SER A 135 9.25 -27.92 -10.23
N PRO A 136 9.85 -26.75 -9.92
CA PRO A 136 9.25 -25.82 -8.97
C PRO A 136 7.98 -25.19 -9.54
N LEU A 137 7.00 -24.93 -8.68
CA LEU A 137 5.79 -24.21 -9.05
C LEU A 137 6.10 -22.71 -9.23
N LEU A 138 5.26 -22.04 -10.03
CA LEU A 138 5.39 -20.64 -10.38
C LEU A 138 4.44 -19.78 -9.51
N ASP A 139 4.89 -18.61 -9.10
CA ASP A 139 4.07 -17.61 -8.40
C ASP A 139 3.04 -17.03 -9.38
N LEU A 140 1.76 -17.10 -9.03
CA LEU A 140 0.66 -16.67 -9.90
C LEU A 140 0.67 -15.18 -10.24
N ARG A 141 1.41 -14.36 -9.49
CA ARG A 141 1.51 -12.91 -9.68
C ARG A 141 2.67 -12.51 -10.58
N THR A 142 3.76 -13.26 -10.55
CA THR A 142 5.00 -12.90 -11.26
C THR A 142 5.33 -13.84 -12.41
N GLY A 143 4.78 -15.06 -12.40
CA GLY A 143 5.11 -16.11 -13.37
C GLY A 143 6.49 -16.75 -13.16
N HIS A 144 7.24 -16.33 -12.14
CA HIS A 144 8.57 -16.87 -11.82
C HIS A 144 8.48 -18.04 -10.83
N PRO A 145 9.50 -18.93 -10.79
CA PRO A 145 9.56 -20.00 -9.79
C PRO A 145 9.43 -19.44 -8.37
N ILE A 146 8.60 -20.08 -7.56
CA ILE A 146 8.42 -19.75 -6.15
C ILE A 146 9.75 -20.02 -5.43
N ALA A 147 10.24 -19.04 -4.68
CA ALA A 147 11.47 -19.18 -3.91
C ALA A 147 11.34 -20.33 -2.90
N ASN A 148 12.39 -21.14 -2.77
CA ASN A 148 12.45 -22.30 -1.87
C ASN A 148 11.32 -23.32 -2.09
N CYS A 149 10.72 -23.36 -3.28
CA CYS A 149 9.78 -24.42 -3.63
C CYS A 149 10.55 -25.76 -3.66
N PRO A 150 10.05 -26.82 -2.99
CA PRO A 150 10.68 -28.13 -2.99
C PRO A 150 10.99 -28.63 -4.39
N THR A 151 12.24 -29.02 -4.61
CA THR A 151 12.73 -29.60 -5.87
C THR A 151 13.01 -31.09 -5.77
N THR A 152 12.95 -31.67 -4.57
CA THR A 152 13.13 -33.11 -4.34
C THR A 152 12.10 -33.62 -3.35
N VAL A 153 11.97 -34.95 -3.26
CA VAL A 153 11.12 -35.62 -2.26
C VAL A 153 11.61 -35.35 -0.83
N VAL A 154 12.93 -35.23 -0.65
CA VAL A 154 13.54 -34.91 0.65
C VAL A 154 13.18 -33.49 1.08
N ASP A 155 13.28 -32.51 0.17
CA ASP A 155 12.88 -31.13 0.43
C ASP A 155 11.38 -31.03 0.78
N LEU A 156 10.56 -31.83 0.09
CA LEU A 156 9.12 -31.87 0.31
C LEU A 156 8.78 -32.42 1.70
N ASN A 157 9.46 -33.48 2.14
CA ASN A 157 9.28 -34.08 3.47
C ASN A 157 9.87 -33.23 4.60
N GLY A 158 10.89 -32.42 4.31
CA GLY A 158 11.53 -31.51 5.26
C GLY A 158 10.88 -30.13 5.37
N LEU A 159 9.83 -29.87 4.58
CA LEU A 159 9.22 -28.54 4.47
C LEU A 159 8.54 -28.13 5.78
N THR A 160 8.93 -26.98 6.33
CA THR A 160 8.27 -26.43 7.53
C THR A 160 6.90 -25.85 7.19
N GLY A 161 6.00 -25.77 8.18
CA GLY A 161 4.69 -25.14 7.99
C GLY A 161 4.76 -23.66 7.57
N GLY A 162 5.83 -22.96 7.95
CA GLY A 162 6.08 -21.58 7.52
C GLY A 162 6.43 -21.49 6.04
N GLU A 163 7.33 -22.35 5.56
CA GLU A 163 7.72 -22.41 4.15
C GLU A 163 6.56 -22.88 3.26
N ALA A 164 5.80 -23.89 3.71
CA ALA A 164 4.57 -24.32 3.05
C ALA A 164 3.54 -23.18 2.95
N GLY A 165 3.41 -22.36 3.99
CA GLY A 165 2.51 -21.21 3.99
C GLY A 165 2.86 -20.16 2.94
N VAL A 166 4.15 -19.86 2.75
CA VAL A 166 4.63 -18.91 1.72
C VAL A 166 4.34 -19.43 0.31
N ILE A 167 4.55 -20.73 0.07
CA ILE A 167 4.26 -21.36 -1.22
C ILE A 167 2.76 -21.34 -1.51
N LEU A 168 1.92 -21.67 -0.52
CA LEU A 168 0.46 -21.67 -0.69
C LEU A 168 -0.09 -20.26 -0.92
N GLU A 169 0.49 -19.24 -0.28
CA GLU A 169 0.14 -17.83 -0.53
C GLU A 169 0.50 -17.40 -1.97
N ALA A 170 1.67 -17.78 -2.48
CA ALA A 170 2.08 -17.50 -3.87
C ALA A 170 1.19 -18.24 -4.91
N LEU A 171 0.56 -19.33 -4.49
CA LEU A 171 -0.42 -20.09 -5.27
C LEU A 171 -1.87 -19.62 -5.07
N ASP A 172 -2.09 -18.57 -4.28
CA ASP A 172 -3.42 -18.02 -3.97
C ASP A 172 -4.36 -19.09 -3.37
N ILE A 173 -3.78 -20.00 -2.57
CA ILE A 173 -4.51 -21.04 -1.85
C ILE A 173 -4.74 -20.53 -0.43
N GLU A 174 -5.99 -20.19 -0.13
CA GLU A 174 -6.39 -19.82 1.23
C GLU A 174 -6.19 -21.02 2.17
N LEU A 175 -5.26 -20.88 3.11
CA LEU A 175 -5.16 -21.80 4.22
C LEU A 175 -6.43 -21.66 5.07
N PRO A 176 -7.18 -22.74 5.33
CA PRO A 176 -8.31 -22.66 6.25
C PRO A 176 -7.77 -22.20 7.61
N GLN A 177 -8.22 -21.03 8.03
CA GLN A 177 -8.06 -20.52 9.39
C GLN A 177 -8.86 -21.44 10.32
N THR A 178 -8.34 -22.64 10.57
CA THR A 178 -8.99 -23.62 11.44
C THR A 178 -9.04 -23.06 12.85
N ALA A 179 -10.04 -23.45 13.62
CA ALA A 179 -10.27 -23.03 15.00
C ALA A 179 -9.04 -23.17 15.94
N ALA A 180 -7.99 -23.87 15.50
CA ALA A 180 -6.67 -23.89 16.11
C ALA A 180 -6.06 -22.47 16.22
N HIS A 181 -6.04 -21.67 15.15
CA HIS A 181 -5.44 -20.31 15.18
C HIS A 181 -6.22 -19.31 16.04
N LYS A 182 -7.56 -19.40 16.08
CA LYS A 182 -8.38 -18.57 16.97
C LYS A 182 -8.24 -18.96 18.44
N LYS A 183 -8.03 -20.25 18.75
CA LYS A 183 -7.70 -20.70 20.10
C LYS A 183 -6.28 -20.29 20.50
N GLU A 184 -5.32 -20.35 19.58
CA GLU A 184 -3.91 -20.01 19.80
C GLU A 184 -3.75 -18.50 20.05
N GLN A 185 -4.40 -17.63 19.27
CA GLN A 185 -4.41 -16.17 19.54
C GLN A 185 -5.14 -15.77 20.83
N ALA A 186 -6.22 -16.48 21.20
CA ALA A 186 -6.92 -16.24 22.46
C ALA A 186 -6.17 -16.78 23.68
N HIS A 187 -5.33 -17.81 23.49
CA HIS A 187 -4.47 -18.39 24.50
C HIS A 187 -3.24 -17.50 24.73
N ASP A 188 -2.59 -17.02 23.65
CA ASP A 188 -1.42 -16.14 23.73
C ASP A 188 -1.72 -14.78 24.37
N ALA A 189 -2.93 -14.24 24.19
CA ALA A 189 -3.36 -12.98 24.82
C ALA A 189 -3.73 -13.13 26.31
N ALA A 190 -3.80 -14.34 26.84
CA ALA A 190 -4.17 -14.61 28.23
C ALA A 190 -2.97 -14.74 29.18
N PHE A 191 -1.73 -14.79 28.66
CA PHE A 191 -0.52 -14.90 29.47
C PHE A 191 0.10 -13.53 29.73
N ASP A 192 0.52 -13.32 30.98
CA ASP A 192 1.31 -12.16 31.35
C ASP A 192 2.69 -12.25 30.65
N PRO A 193 3.09 -11.23 29.85
CA PRO A 193 4.39 -11.19 29.18
C PRO A 193 5.58 -11.42 30.12
N ASP A 194 5.49 -10.95 31.38
CA ASP A 194 6.56 -11.10 32.36
C ASP A 194 6.69 -12.55 32.84
N GLU A 195 5.57 -13.24 33.03
CA GLU A 195 5.55 -14.65 33.40
C GLU A 195 6.06 -15.56 32.27
N LEU A 196 5.77 -15.20 31.01
CA LEU A 196 6.24 -15.90 29.82
C LEU A 196 7.77 -15.78 29.68
N ALA A 197 8.31 -14.58 29.89
CA ALA A 197 9.74 -14.33 29.88
C ALA A 197 10.46 -15.08 31.02
N ALA A 198 9.86 -15.13 32.22
CA ALA A 198 10.40 -15.88 33.35
C ALA A 198 10.43 -17.40 33.06
N ALA A 199 9.39 -17.95 32.43
CA ALA A 199 9.36 -19.36 32.05
C ALA A 199 10.42 -19.71 31.00
N ARG A 200 10.65 -18.84 30.02
CA ARG A 200 11.71 -19.02 29.00
C ARG A 200 13.11 -19.04 29.59
N ARG A 201 13.43 -18.06 30.44
CA ARG A 201 14.71 -18.01 31.17
C ARG A 201 14.93 -19.24 32.04
N TRP A 202 13.88 -19.70 32.71
CA TRP A 202 13.92 -20.94 33.48
C TRP A 202 14.26 -22.13 32.59
N ARG A 203 13.61 -22.28 31.43
CA ARG A 203 13.87 -23.41 30.51
C ARG A 203 15.31 -23.44 30.01
N GLU A 204 15.92 -22.29 29.73
CA GLU A 204 17.32 -22.19 29.31
C GLU A 204 18.30 -22.65 30.41
N THR A 205 17.95 -22.38 31.67
CA THR A 205 18.81 -22.68 32.83
C THR A 205 18.50 -24.03 33.47
N PHE A 206 17.33 -24.63 33.16
CA PHE A 206 16.83 -25.84 33.80
C PHE A 206 17.62 -27.08 33.38
N LYS A 207 18.27 -27.70 34.36
CA LYS A 207 19.04 -28.95 34.20
C LYS A 207 18.50 -29.99 35.17
N ILE A 208 18.75 -31.26 34.85
CA ILE A 208 18.36 -32.39 35.72
C ILE A 208 18.93 -32.32 37.14
N THR A 209 20.06 -31.62 37.31
CA THR A 209 20.70 -31.36 38.61
C THR A 209 19.91 -30.43 39.51
N ASN A 210 18.99 -29.65 38.94
CA ASN A 210 18.20 -28.65 39.66
C ASN A 210 16.87 -29.23 40.16
N ILE A 211 16.61 -30.51 39.88
CA ILE A 211 15.42 -31.21 40.34
C ILE A 211 15.63 -31.67 41.79
N PRO A 212 14.65 -31.45 42.69
CA PRO A 212 14.73 -31.97 44.06
C PRO A 212 14.83 -33.50 44.07
N SER A 213 15.57 -34.06 45.03
CA SER A 213 15.85 -35.50 45.07
C SER A 213 14.60 -36.37 45.27
N GLY A 214 13.54 -35.83 45.86
CA GLY A 214 12.28 -36.54 46.13
C GLY A 214 12.40 -37.61 47.23
N SER A 215 11.26 -38.12 47.68
CA SER A 215 11.20 -39.21 48.66
C SER A 215 11.10 -40.55 47.93
N THR A 216 12.17 -41.36 47.98
CA THR A 216 12.22 -42.68 47.31
C THR A 216 11.99 -43.81 48.30
N THR A 217 11.00 -44.66 48.01
CA THR A 217 10.74 -45.92 48.71
C THR A 217 11.06 -47.09 47.78
N TYR A 218 11.70 -48.12 48.31
CA TYR A 218 12.03 -49.32 47.56
C TYR A 218 11.00 -50.43 47.81
N ALA A 219 10.70 -51.17 46.76
CA ALA A 219 9.79 -52.30 46.79
C ALA A 219 10.39 -53.47 46.01
N ARG A 220 9.83 -54.67 46.20
CA ARG A 220 10.16 -55.83 45.38
C ARG A 220 9.65 -55.63 43.96
N SER A 221 10.48 -55.90 42.96
CA SER A 221 10.05 -55.84 41.57
C SER A 221 9.10 -57.00 41.28
N SER A 222 8.02 -56.72 40.54
CA SER A 222 7.04 -57.73 40.15
C SER A 222 7.30 -58.17 38.71
N GLY A 223 7.59 -59.46 38.51
CA GLY A 223 7.79 -60.08 37.19
C GLY A 223 7.97 -61.61 37.28
N PRO A 224 7.73 -62.36 36.19
CA PRO A 224 7.95 -63.81 36.17
C PRO A 224 9.44 -64.12 36.07
N GLY A 225 10.04 -64.66 37.15
CA GLY A 225 11.35 -65.32 37.08
C GLY A 225 12.16 -65.40 38.37
N GLY A 226 12.59 -66.61 38.75
CA GLY A 226 13.84 -66.92 39.49
C GLY A 226 14.04 -66.47 40.95
N GLN A 227 14.77 -67.28 41.74
CA GLN A 227 15.08 -67.05 43.17
C GLN A 227 15.70 -65.67 43.49
N HIS A 228 16.33 -65.01 42.51
CA HIS A 228 16.99 -63.71 42.69
C HIS A 228 16.03 -62.51 42.64
N VAL A 229 14.92 -62.61 41.89
CA VAL A 229 13.93 -61.52 41.75
C VAL A 229 13.08 -61.38 43.02
N ASN A 230 12.86 -62.48 43.75
CA ASN A 230 12.01 -62.52 44.94
C ASN A 230 12.69 -62.06 46.25
N LYS A 231 13.99 -61.71 46.24
CA LYS A 231 14.72 -61.26 47.45
C LYS A 231 15.24 -59.81 47.39
N THR A 232 15.34 -59.20 46.22
CA THR A 232 15.99 -57.88 46.07
C THR A 232 14.94 -56.79 45.86
N GLU A 233 14.87 -55.81 46.76
CA GLU A 233 14.03 -54.60 46.62
C GLU A 233 14.64 -53.65 45.58
N SER A 234 14.49 -54.00 44.29
CA SER A 234 15.06 -53.23 43.19
C SER A 234 14.11 -52.20 42.61
N LYS A 235 12.79 -52.34 42.79
CA LYS A 235 11.81 -51.35 42.30
C LYS A 235 11.92 -50.08 43.13
N ALA A 236 12.14 -48.94 42.48
CA ALA A 236 12.17 -47.63 43.12
C ALA A 236 10.88 -46.88 42.82
N ILE A 237 10.22 -46.37 43.86
CA ILE A 237 9.05 -45.51 43.76
C ILE A 237 9.46 -44.17 44.36
N THR A 238 9.56 -43.14 43.53
CA THR A 238 9.96 -41.80 43.96
C THR A 238 8.77 -40.86 43.89
N SER A 239 8.52 -40.16 44.98
CA SER A 239 7.43 -39.18 45.12
C SER A 239 8.00 -37.78 45.32
N TRP A 240 7.46 -36.81 44.59
CA TRP A 240 7.76 -35.39 44.72
C TRP A 240 6.48 -34.64 45.05
N SER A 241 6.47 -33.91 46.17
CA SER A 241 5.31 -33.08 46.49
C SER A 241 5.16 -31.94 45.49
N VAL A 242 3.93 -31.59 45.15
CA VAL A 242 3.66 -30.44 44.27
C VAL A 242 4.21 -29.16 44.89
N SER A 243 4.21 -29.03 46.22
CA SER A 243 4.79 -27.90 46.95
C SER A 243 6.31 -27.74 46.73
N GLU A 244 7.08 -28.85 46.79
CA GLU A 244 8.54 -28.82 46.53
C GLU A 244 8.86 -28.51 45.06
N LEU A 245 8.02 -29.00 44.13
CA LEU A 245 8.18 -28.74 42.71
C LEU A 245 7.85 -27.28 42.38
N ILE A 246 6.74 -26.75 42.89
CA ILE A 246 6.33 -25.35 42.68
C ILE A 246 7.41 -24.36 43.13
N ALA A 247 8.12 -24.65 44.23
CA ALA A 247 9.21 -23.78 44.71
C ALA A 247 10.37 -23.61 43.70
N ASN A 248 10.55 -24.56 42.77
CA ASN A 248 11.62 -24.57 41.79
C ASN A 248 11.14 -24.33 40.34
N LEU A 249 9.84 -24.06 40.15
CA LEU A 249 9.19 -23.95 38.85
C LEU A 249 8.54 -22.58 38.64
N PRO A 250 8.53 -22.06 37.40
CA PRO A 250 7.77 -20.85 37.04
C PRO A 250 6.27 -21.01 37.30
N ARG A 251 5.61 -19.90 37.64
CA ARG A 251 4.17 -19.85 37.94
C ARG A 251 3.28 -20.45 36.85
N LEU A 252 3.63 -20.23 35.58
CA LEU A 252 2.92 -20.78 34.42
C LEU A 252 2.83 -22.31 34.43
N LEU A 253 3.80 -23.00 35.05
CA LEU A 253 3.82 -24.46 35.10
C LEU A 253 3.01 -25.03 36.28
N HIS A 254 2.71 -24.22 37.31
CA HIS A 254 2.09 -24.69 38.55
C HIS A 254 0.74 -25.36 38.32
N GLY A 255 -0.08 -24.76 37.44
CA GLY A 255 -1.40 -25.30 37.09
C GLY A 255 -1.33 -26.62 36.33
N ALA A 256 -0.30 -26.79 35.49
CA ALA A 256 -0.16 -27.95 34.61
C ALA A 256 0.48 -29.17 35.28
N LEU A 257 1.16 -29.00 36.42
CA LEU A 257 1.71 -30.13 37.21
C LEU A 257 0.63 -31.16 37.59
N ARG A 258 -0.57 -30.68 37.94
CA ARG A 258 -1.70 -31.56 38.32
C ARG A 258 -2.38 -32.23 37.12
N SER A 259 -2.01 -31.83 35.91
CA SER A 259 -2.45 -32.46 34.66
C SER A 259 -1.49 -33.55 34.17
N SER A 260 -0.35 -33.74 34.86
CA SER A 260 0.61 -34.79 34.54
C SER A 260 0.02 -36.19 34.73
N LYS A 261 0.43 -37.13 33.87
CA LYS A 261 0.09 -38.55 34.01
C LYS A 261 0.61 -39.19 35.31
N TYR A 262 1.61 -38.59 35.95
CA TYR A 262 2.22 -39.11 37.17
C TYR A 262 1.63 -38.49 38.45
N TYR A 263 0.64 -37.60 38.32
CA TYR A 263 0.03 -36.92 39.46
C TYR A 263 -0.85 -37.87 40.30
N THR A 264 -0.66 -37.83 41.62
CA THR A 264 -1.44 -38.57 42.60
C THR A 264 -2.20 -37.60 43.49
N VAL A 265 -3.53 -37.58 43.33
CA VAL A 265 -4.44 -36.67 44.06
C VAL A 265 -4.32 -36.82 45.59
N ARG A 266 -4.15 -38.05 46.08
CA ARG A 266 -4.21 -38.38 47.51
C ARG A 266 -3.19 -37.61 48.37
N ASN A 267 -1.99 -37.39 47.84
CA ASN A 267 -0.88 -36.79 48.58
C ASN A 267 -0.37 -35.49 47.91
N ASP A 268 -1.11 -34.96 46.92
CA ASP A 268 -0.72 -33.83 46.06
C ASP A 268 0.75 -33.95 45.59
N SER A 269 1.08 -35.08 44.96
CA SER A 269 2.46 -35.44 44.59
C SER A 269 2.56 -36.14 43.25
N LEU A 270 3.67 -35.95 42.53
CA LEU A 270 4.02 -36.74 41.35
C LEU A 270 4.75 -38.01 41.81
N SER A 271 4.22 -39.18 41.47
CA SER A 271 4.78 -40.48 41.85
C SER A 271 5.22 -41.25 40.61
N ILE A 272 6.52 -41.48 40.48
CA ILE A 272 7.11 -42.23 39.36
C ILE A 272 7.75 -43.51 39.89
N GLN A 273 7.56 -44.60 39.15
CA GLN A 273 8.14 -45.90 39.48
C GLN A 273 8.98 -46.45 38.33
N ALA A 274 10.11 -47.08 38.69
CA ALA A 274 11.00 -47.76 37.78
C ALA A 274 11.49 -49.08 38.38
N GLN A 275 11.60 -50.09 37.53
CA GLN A 275 12.10 -51.42 37.87
C GLN A 275 12.88 -52.05 36.71
N THR A 276 13.39 -51.22 35.78
CA THR A 276 14.03 -51.70 34.55
C THR A 276 15.49 -52.11 34.80
N GLN A 277 16.14 -51.49 35.79
CA GLN A 277 17.53 -51.69 36.13
C GLN A 277 17.71 -52.72 37.23
N ARG A 278 18.89 -53.34 37.28
CA ARG A 278 19.27 -54.34 38.29
C ARG A 278 19.49 -53.76 39.68
N THR A 279 19.83 -52.47 39.78
CA THR A 279 20.13 -51.81 41.06
C THR A 279 19.07 -50.78 41.43
N ARG A 280 18.79 -50.68 42.74
CA ARG A 280 17.80 -49.75 43.29
C ARG A 280 18.15 -48.28 43.04
N THR A 281 19.44 -47.95 43.03
CA THR A 281 19.94 -46.58 42.78
C THR A 281 19.77 -46.18 41.32
N ALA A 282 20.03 -47.08 40.38
CA ALA A 282 19.82 -46.82 38.95
C ALA A 282 18.32 -46.63 38.63
N ASN A 283 17.43 -47.40 39.28
CA ASN A 283 15.98 -47.19 39.14
C ASN A 283 15.52 -45.85 39.75
N ALA A 284 16.11 -45.40 40.86
CA ALA A 284 15.80 -44.08 41.43
C ALA A 284 16.26 -42.93 40.51
N GLU A 285 17.42 -43.09 39.88
CA GLU A 285 17.92 -42.14 38.89
C GLU A 285 17.05 -42.11 37.61
N GLU A 286 16.57 -43.26 37.16
CA GLU A 286 15.61 -43.36 36.04
C GLU A 286 14.31 -42.60 36.36
N ASN A 287 13.80 -42.68 37.59
CA ASN A 287 12.64 -41.90 38.01
C ASN A 287 12.91 -40.39 37.91
N ARG A 288 14.12 -39.94 38.29
CA ARG A 288 14.52 -38.52 38.19
C ARG A 288 14.59 -38.05 36.74
N GLN A 289 15.10 -38.88 35.83
CA GLN A 289 15.12 -38.58 34.39
C GLN A 289 13.70 -38.46 33.82
N LYS A 290 12.80 -39.36 34.20
CA LYS A 290 11.38 -39.31 33.77
C LYS A 290 10.67 -38.07 34.28
N LEU A 291 10.96 -37.63 35.51
CA LEU A 291 10.43 -36.38 36.02
C LEU A 291 10.94 -35.18 35.21
N PHE A 292 12.24 -35.14 34.89
CA PHE A 292 12.81 -34.07 34.06
C PHE A 292 12.13 -33.97 32.69
N GLU A 293 11.93 -35.10 32.03
CA GLU A 293 11.27 -35.17 30.73
C GLU A 293 9.80 -34.73 30.82
N GLU A 294 9.09 -35.16 31.86
CA GLU A 294 7.71 -34.74 32.10
C GLU A 294 7.61 -33.21 32.30
N LEU A 295 8.51 -32.62 33.09
CA LEU A 295 8.56 -31.17 33.28
C LEU A 295 8.88 -30.41 31.98
N CYS A 296 9.74 -30.98 31.13
CA CYS A 296 10.03 -30.43 29.81
C CYS A 296 8.83 -30.50 28.86
N ASN A 297 8.03 -31.58 28.95
CA ASN A 297 6.81 -31.75 28.18
C ASN A 297 5.74 -30.76 28.65
N ILE A 298 5.53 -30.64 29.97
CA ILE A 298 4.61 -29.67 30.56
C ILE A 298 4.96 -28.25 30.11
N TYR A 299 6.25 -27.88 30.10
CA TYR A 299 6.68 -26.58 29.57
C TYR A 299 6.31 -26.39 28.09
N ARG A 300 6.55 -27.40 27.24
CA ARG A 300 6.26 -27.32 25.81
C ARG A 300 4.76 -27.16 25.54
N ASP A 301 3.95 -27.80 26.37
CA ASP A 301 2.49 -27.79 26.21
C ASP A 301 1.85 -26.50 26.80
N THR A 302 2.54 -25.81 27.71
CA THR A 302 2.02 -24.63 28.41
C THR A 302 2.58 -23.30 27.93
N VAL A 303 3.81 -23.26 27.40
CA VAL A 303 4.48 -22.02 26.99
C VAL A 303 4.51 -21.93 25.46
N PRO A 304 3.74 -21.01 24.86
CA PRO A 304 3.78 -20.77 23.42
C PRO A 304 5.17 -20.27 22.96
N ASN A 305 5.62 -20.78 21.82
CA ASN A 305 6.81 -20.28 21.13
C ASN A 305 6.57 -18.83 20.66
N GLU A 306 7.62 -18.01 20.61
CA GLU A 306 7.50 -16.61 20.16
C GLU A 306 6.89 -16.52 18.76
N SER A 307 5.64 -16.07 18.70
CA SER A 307 5.03 -15.55 17.49
C SER A 307 5.80 -14.29 17.08
N SER A 308 6.68 -14.41 16.09
CA SER A 308 7.46 -13.29 15.54
C SER A 308 6.57 -12.05 15.27
N PRO A 309 6.99 -10.84 15.65
CA PRO A 309 6.20 -9.61 15.51
C PRO A 309 5.78 -9.29 14.07
N ASP A 310 6.46 -9.88 13.07
CA ASP A 310 6.10 -9.76 11.66
C ASP A 310 4.78 -10.48 11.31
N LYS A 311 4.46 -11.55 12.05
CA LYS A 311 3.19 -12.27 11.89
C LYS A 311 2.03 -11.38 12.32
N ALA A 312 2.13 -10.72 13.47
CA ALA A 312 1.07 -9.85 14.00
C ALA A 312 0.71 -8.71 13.03
N LYS A 313 1.71 -8.01 12.49
CA LYS A 313 1.49 -6.94 11.48
C LYS A 313 0.90 -7.46 10.17
N LYS A 314 1.30 -8.66 9.74
CA LYS A 314 0.75 -9.29 8.54
C LYS A 314 -0.72 -9.65 8.72
N TYR A 315 -1.12 -10.13 9.90
CA TYR A 315 -2.50 -10.48 10.19
C TYR A 315 -3.42 -9.28 10.36
N GLU A 316 -2.94 -8.18 10.95
CA GLU A 316 -3.68 -6.90 10.99
C GLU A 316 -3.97 -6.37 9.57
N ALA A 317 -2.99 -6.48 8.66
CA ALA A 317 -3.16 -6.11 7.27
C ALA A 317 -4.17 -7.01 6.52
N LEU A 318 -4.19 -8.31 6.84
CA LEU A 318 -5.16 -9.27 6.30
C LEU A 318 -6.59 -8.98 6.79
N GLU A 319 -6.78 -8.66 8.07
CA GLU A 319 -8.10 -8.32 8.63
C GLU A 319 -8.65 -7.02 8.02
N LYS A 320 -7.79 -6.00 7.88
CA LYS A 320 -8.15 -4.75 7.22
C LYS A 320 -8.57 -4.98 5.76
N ARG A 321 -7.81 -5.81 5.02
CA ARG A 321 -8.12 -6.17 3.63
C ARG A 321 -9.43 -6.96 3.49
N ALA A 322 -9.70 -7.89 4.42
CA ALA A 322 -10.96 -8.64 4.43
C ALA A 322 -12.18 -7.72 4.69
N ASN A 323 -12.05 -6.75 5.61
CA ASN A 323 -13.10 -5.78 5.89
C ASN A 323 -13.33 -4.83 4.71
N GLU A 324 -12.26 -4.34 4.07
CA GLU A 324 -12.34 -3.51 2.87
C GLU A 324 -13.04 -4.23 1.70
N ASN A 325 -12.71 -5.51 1.47
CA ASN A 325 -13.37 -6.32 0.46
C ASN A 325 -14.86 -6.50 0.75
N ARG A 326 -15.22 -6.81 2.00
CA ARG A 326 -16.63 -6.92 2.43
C ARG A 326 -17.41 -5.62 2.15
N VAL A 327 -16.85 -4.47 2.49
CA VAL A 327 -17.48 -3.16 2.26
C VAL A 327 -17.65 -2.89 0.76
N LYS A 328 -16.63 -3.19 -0.07
CA LYS A 328 -16.71 -3.06 -1.53
C LYS A 328 -17.80 -3.94 -2.12
N THR A 329 -17.88 -5.21 -1.75
CA THR A 329 -18.93 -6.13 -2.21
C THR A 329 -20.31 -5.65 -1.80
N LYS A 330 -20.49 -5.14 -0.57
CA LYS A 330 -21.77 -4.58 -0.11
C LYS A 330 -22.19 -3.35 -0.92
N LYS A 331 -21.24 -2.45 -1.25
CA LYS A 331 -21.49 -1.29 -2.12
C LYS A 331 -21.88 -1.71 -3.54
N GLN A 332 -21.17 -2.66 -4.15
CA GLN A 332 -21.50 -3.18 -5.48
C GLN A 332 -22.90 -3.81 -5.54
N GLN A 333 -23.27 -4.59 -4.51
CA GLN A 333 -24.60 -5.18 -4.42
C GLN A 333 -25.70 -4.12 -4.20
N ALA A 334 -25.42 -3.06 -3.44
CA ALA A 334 -26.34 -1.94 -3.28
C ALA A 334 -26.56 -1.18 -4.60
N SER A 335 -25.49 -0.86 -5.33
CA SER A 335 -25.58 -0.22 -6.65
C SER A 335 -26.35 -1.07 -7.65
N LYS A 336 -26.12 -2.39 -7.66
CA LYS A 336 -26.86 -3.33 -8.52
C LYS A 336 -28.36 -3.37 -8.19
N LYS A 337 -28.74 -3.25 -6.92
CA LYS A 337 -30.15 -3.13 -6.51
C LYS A 337 -30.76 -1.78 -6.87
N SER A 338 -30.01 -0.69 -6.73
CA SER A 338 -30.46 0.66 -7.12
C SER A 338 -30.73 0.77 -8.62
N PHE A 339 -29.84 0.22 -9.44
CA PHE A 339 -29.99 0.20 -10.90
C PHE A 339 -31.25 -0.54 -11.36
N ARG A 340 -31.63 -1.62 -10.65
CA ARG A 340 -32.86 -2.38 -10.92
C ARG A 340 -34.15 -1.62 -10.56
N LYS A 341 -34.10 -0.62 -9.68
CA LYS A 341 -35.27 0.18 -9.28
C LYS A 341 -35.54 1.37 -10.19
N GLY A 342 -34.53 1.84 -10.95
CA GLY A 342 -34.67 3.01 -11.83
C GLY A 342 -35.30 2.73 -13.21
N GLY A 343 -35.62 1.47 -13.52
CA GLY A 343 -36.11 1.07 -14.85
C GLY A 343 -37.62 0.77 -14.95
N GLY A 344 -38.41 1.09 -13.92
CA GLY A 344 -39.84 0.75 -13.89
C GLY A 344 -40.69 1.78 -13.15
N SER A 345 -40.83 2.98 -13.71
CA SER A 345 -41.91 3.92 -13.36
C SER A 345 -42.03 5.05 -14.40
N HIS A 346 -42.78 4.78 -15.47
CA HIS A 346 -43.50 5.70 -16.40
C HIS A 346 -44.16 4.74 -17.41
N ASP A 347 -45.46 4.69 -17.70
CA ASP A 347 -46.56 5.65 -17.58
C ASP A 347 -47.90 4.89 -17.53
N TYR A 348 -48.92 5.48 -16.90
CA TYR A 348 -50.34 5.27 -17.22
C TYR A 348 -51.00 6.63 -17.40
#